data_AF-A0A1C4WTY1-F1
#
_entry.id   AF-A0A1C4WTY1-F1
#
_cell.length_a   1.000
_cell.length_b   1.000
_cell.length_c   1.000
_cell.angle_alpha   90.00
_cell.angle_beta   90.00
_cell.angle_gamma   90.00
#
_symmetry.space_group_name_H-M   'P 1'
#
loop_
_entity.id
_entity.type
_entity.pdbx_description
1 polymer ?
#
loop_
_entity_poly.entity_id
_entity_poly.type
_entity_poly.pdbx_seq_one_letter_code
_entity_poly.pdbx_strand_id
1 'polypeptide(L)'
;MIRAVDHPGTGGVRILFAVGLVINFAGFVYDWAWHSWNLSLETIPPSKLLVVHGGIYVGSLLVAVAVGHALRRRLFTSRPERIGLLVIAAGLLLEFAGDAADMWTHSQGYEKDLYHDFVYRGAALTVLGYLLLELFQLYRSGVPEATAAPAADDDAADDDAAAGPEQIAGRSTPG
;
A
#
# COMPACT_ATOMS: atom_id res chain seq x y z
N MET A 1 15.55 10.17 19.48
CA MET A 1 15.51 10.83 18.16
C MET A 1 15.39 9.73 17.12
N ILE A 2 14.18 9.44 16.64
CA ILE A 2 13.92 8.35 15.69
C ILE A 2 14.36 8.85 14.31
N ARG A 3 15.43 8.28 13.74
CA ARG A 3 15.77 8.50 12.34
C ARG A 3 14.76 7.70 11.51
N ALA A 4 13.85 8.40 10.85
CA ALA A 4 13.08 7.81 9.76
C ALA A 4 14.09 7.32 8.72
N VAL A 5 14.18 5.99 8.53
CA VAL A 5 14.90 5.43 7.41
C VAL A 5 14.04 5.69 6.19
N ASP A 6 14.26 6.85 5.57
CA ASP A 6 13.69 7.15 4.27
C ASP A 6 14.28 6.14 3.28
N HIS A 7 13.50 5.14 2.88
CA HIS A 7 13.86 4.33 1.72
C HIS A 7 13.92 5.27 0.52
N PRO A 8 15.09 5.49 -0.10
CA PRO A 8 15.30 6.56 -1.09
C PRO A 8 14.50 6.38 -2.40
N GLY A 9 13.58 5.42 -2.48
CA GLY A 9 12.68 5.18 -3.60
C GLY A 9 11.18 5.27 -3.28
N THR A 10 10.76 5.39 -2.02
CA THR A 10 9.32 5.42 -1.66
C THR A 10 8.74 6.84 -1.70
N GLY A 11 9.53 7.88 -1.40
CA GLY A 11 9.06 9.26 -1.37
C GLY A 11 8.42 9.72 -2.68
N GLY A 12 9.05 9.46 -3.83
CA GLY A 12 8.49 9.81 -5.13
C GLY A 12 7.19 9.07 -5.47
N VAL A 13 7.09 7.79 -5.10
CA VAL A 13 5.85 7.00 -5.27
C VAL A 13 4.74 7.53 -4.38
N ARG A 14 5.05 7.89 -3.13
CA ARG A 14 4.08 8.45 -2.17
C ARG A 14 3.58 9.82 -2.63
N ILE A 15 4.48 10.68 -3.12
CA ILE A 15 4.09 11.98 -3.71
C ILE A 15 3.19 11.76 -4.93
N LEU A 16 3.55 10.86 -5.84
CA LEU A 16 2.73 10.56 -7.01
C LEU A 16 1.34 10.04 -6.62
N PHE A 17 1.28 9.18 -5.59
CA PHE A 17 0.04 8.67 -5.03
C PHE A 17 -0.82 9.81 -4.46
N ALA A 18 -0.25 10.67 -3.61
CA ALA A 18 -0.94 11.78 -3.00
C ALA A 18 -1.44 12.80 -4.04
N VAL A 19 -0.61 13.13 -5.03
CA VAL A 19 -0.98 14.01 -6.15
C VAL A 19 -2.13 13.39 -6.94
N GLY A 20 -2.07 12.09 -7.24
CA GLY A 20 -3.15 11.37 -7.91
C GLY A 20 -4.46 11.43 -7.14
N LEU A 21 -4.43 11.17 -5.82
CA LEU A 21 -5.61 11.27 -4.95
C LEU A 21 -6.18 12.69 -4.88
N VAL A 22 -5.33 13.72 -4.81
CA VAL A 22 -5.78 15.13 -4.78
C VAL A 22 -6.45 15.52 -6.10
N ILE A 23 -5.85 15.14 -7.24
CA ILE A 23 -6.42 15.41 -8.57
C ILE A 23 -7.75 14.67 -8.74
N ASN A 24 -7.82 13.40 -8.31
CA ASN A 24 -9.03 12.59 -8.35
C ASN A 24 -10.15 13.21 -7.50
N PHE A 25 -9.85 13.62 -6.26
CA PHE A 25 -10.81 14.29 -5.38
C PHE A 25 -11.29 15.64 -5.95
N ALA A 26 -10.38 16.45 -6.49
CA ALA A 26 -10.76 17.69 -7.17
C ALA A 26 -11.65 17.42 -8.39
N GLY A 27 -11.39 16.33 -9.11
CA GLY A 27 -12.23 15.81 -10.18
C GLY A 27 -13.65 15.52 -9.71
N PHE A 28 -13.81 14.77 -8.61
CA PHE A 28 -15.14 14.50 -8.03
C PHE A 28 -15.89 15.76 -7.61
N VAL A 29 -15.19 16.72 -6.99
CA VAL A 29 -15.82 17.99 -6.59
C VAL A 29 -16.30 18.77 -7.82
N TYR A 30 -15.49 18.79 -8.88
CA TYR A 30 -15.85 19.46 -10.13
C TYR A 30 -17.02 18.75 -10.85
N ASP A 31 -16.97 17.43 -10.93
CA ASP A 31 -18.03 16.58 -11.48
C ASP A 31 -19.37 16.81 -10.77
N TRP A 32 -19.37 16.69 -9.44
CA TRP A 32 -20.55 16.96 -8.61
C TRP A 32 -21.10 18.38 -8.80
N ALA A 33 -20.22 19.39 -8.81
CA ALA A 33 -20.63 20.78 -9.04
C ALA A 33 -21.21 20.95 -10.45
N TRP A 34 -20.59 20.35 -11.46
CA TRP A 34 -21.05 20.41 -12.84
C TRP A 34 -22.45 19.80 -12.99
N HIS A 35 -22.67 18.60 -12.46
CA HIS A 35 -23.98 17.94 -12.48
C HIS A 35 -25.03 18.72 -11.68
N SER A 36 -24.67 19.38 -10.58
CA SER A 36 -25.61 20.23 -9.82
C SER A 36 -26.16 21.42 -10.62
N TRP A 37 -25.43 21.87 -11.64
CA TRP A 37 -25.81 23.00 -12.50
C TRP A 37 -26.30 22.60 -13.89
N ASN A 38 -26.03 21.35 -14.32
CA ASN A 38 -26.25 20.90 -15.70
C ASN A 38 -27.00 19.56 -15.76
N LEU A 39 -27.99 19.33 -14.89
CA LEU A 39 -28.92 18.18 -14.98
C LEU A 39 -29.53 18.15 -16.39
N SER A 40 -29.07 17.22 -17.23
CA SER A 40 -29.28 17.24 -18.66
C SER A 40 -29.88 15.91 -19.10
N LEU A 41 -31.17 15.91 -19.43
CA LEU A 41 -31.81 14.79 -20.14
C LEU A 41 -31.29 14.64 -21.60
N GLU A 42 -30.37 15.50 -22.04
CA GLU A 42 -29.77 15.47 -23.36
C GLU A 42 -28.46 14.67 -23.38
N THR A 43 -28.19 13.99 -24.49
CA THR A 43 -26.97 13.21 -24.70
C THR A 43 -25.74 14.11 -24.64
N ILE A 44 -24.85 13.85 -23.69
CA ILE A 44 -23.59 14.58 -23.55
C ILE A 44 -22.55 13.96 -24.49
N PRO A 45 -21.92 14.75 -25.39
CA PRO A 45 -20.90 14.20 -26.30
C PRO A 45 -19.68 13.71 -25.51
N PRO A 46 -18.97 12.65 -25.98
CA PRO A 46 -17.81 12.08 -25.27
C PRO A 46 -16.72 13.09 -24.93
N SER A 47 -16.49 14.09 -25.79
CA SER A 47 -15.52 15.16 -25.55
C SER A 47 -15.87 16.01 -24.33
N LYS A 48 -17.16 16.22 -24.06
CA LYS A 48 -17.62 16.95 -22.88
C LYS A 48 -17.53 16.07 -21.63
N LEU A 49 -17.84 14.78 -21.73
CA LEU A 49 -17.64 13.82 -20.63
C LEU A 49 -16.18 13.77 -20.19
N LEU A 50 -15.22 13.78 -21.12
CA LEU A 50 -13.79 13.86 -20.78
C LEU A 50 -13.39 15.15 -20.06
N VAL A 51 -14.07 16.27 -20.34
CA VAL A 51 -13.82 17.53 -19.63
C VAL A 51 -14.41 17.49 -18.22
N VAL A 52 -15.60 16.91 -18.05
CA VAL A 52 -16.26 16.78 -16.74
C VAL A 52 -15.51 15.79 -15.85
N HIS A 53 -15.22 14.60 -16.36
CA HIS A 53 -14.63 13.49 -15.60
C HIS A 53 -13.10 13.44 -15.68
N GLY A 54 -12.47 14.33 -16.46
CA GLY A 54 -11.02 14.29 -16.73
C GLY A 54 -10.16 14.33 -15.48
N GLY A 55 -10.58 15.07 -14.45
CA GLY A 55 -9.89 15.11 -13.16
C GLY A 55 -9.90 13.74 -12.45
N ILE A 56 -11.04 13.05 -12.48
CA ILE A 56 -11.18 11.69 -11.93
C ILE A 56 -10.21 10.77 -12.66
N TYR A 57 -10.30 10.68 -14.00
CA TYR A 57 -9.46 9.81 -14.83
C TYR A 57 -7.97 10.04 -14.64
N VAL A 58 -7.53 11.30 -14.70
CA VAL A 58 -6.11 11.64 -14.56
C VAL A 58 -5.62 11.27 -13.16
N GLY A 59 -6.42 11.54 -12.13
CA GLY A 59 -6.11 11.19 -10.76
C GLY A 59 -5.97 9.67 -10.56
N SER A 60 -6.96 8.88 -10.98
CA SER A 60 -6.96 7.41 -10.85
C SER A 60 -5.81 6.79 -11.66
N LEU A 61 -5.50 7.34 -12.84
CA LEU A 61 -4.36 6.90 -13.65
C LEU A 61 -3.02 7.15 -12.95
N LEU A 62 -2.82 8.32 -12.33
CA LEU A 62 -1.60 8.60 -11.58
C LEU A 62 -1.43 7.65 -10.39
N VAL A 63 -2.52 7.35 -9.68
CA VAL A 63 -2.52 6.36 -8.59
C VAL A 63 -2.17 4.97 -9.13
N ALA A 64 -2.77 4.55 -10.25
CA ALA A 64 -2.47 3.27 -10.89
C ALA A 64 -0.98 3.16 -11.31
N VAL A 65 -0.42 4.23 -11.86
CA VAL A 65 1.02 4.30 -12.20
C VAL A 65 1.88 4.20 -10.94
N ALA A 66 1.51 4.88 -9.85
CA ALA A 66 2.21 4.78 -8.58
C ALA A 66 2.21 3.35 -8.03
N VAL A 67 1.06 2.67 -8.07
CA VAL A 67 0.91 1.25 -7.68
C VAL A 67 1.77 0.35 -8.55
N GLY A 68 1.70 0.51 -9.88
CA GLY A 68 2.49 -0.29 -10.82
C GLY A 68 3.99 -0.12 -10.58
N HIS A 69 4.43 1.11 -10.31
CA HIS A 69 5.82 1.41 -9.99
C HIS A 69 6.24 0.81 -8.64
N ALA A 70 5.38 0.88 -7.62
CA ALA A 70 5.61 0.28 -6.32
C ALA A 70 5.74 -1.25 -6.38
N LEU A 71 4.85 -1.91 -7.14
CA LEU A 71 4.86 -3.34 -7.39
C LEU A 71 6.15 -3.75 -8.13
N ARG A 72 6.50 -3.03 -9.21
CA ARG A 72 7.70 -3.30 -10.01
C ARG A 72 8.97 -3.20 -9.18
N ARG A 73 9.06 -2.22 -8.29
CA ARG A 73 10.22 -2.03 -7.39
C ARG A 73 10.16 -2.84 -6.11
N ARG A 74 9.11 -3.65 -5.92
CA ARG A 74 8.90 -4.47 -4.71
C ARG A 74 9.03 -3.65 -3.43
N LEU A 75 8.50 -2.43 -3.40
CA LEU A 75 8.62 -1.53 -2.25
C LEU A 75 7.82 -2.00 -1.02
N PHE A 76 6.90 -2.96 -1.22
CA PHE A 76 5.89 -3.40 -0.26
C PHE A 76 5.87 -4.92 -0.20
N THR A 77 6.87 -5.50 0.48
CA THR A 77 7.12 -6.95 0.44
C THR A 77 6.37 -7.72 1.51
N SER A 78 5.98 -7.07 2.62
CA SER A 78 5.34 -7.74 3.74
C SER A 78 3.88 -8.08 3.45
N ARG A 79 3.38 -9.16 4.05
CA ARG A 79 1.97 -9.59 3.92
C ARG A 79 0.95 -8.47 4.17
N PRO A 80 1.05 -7.65 5.24
CA PRO A 80 0.09 -6.56 5.46
C PRO A 80 0.13 -5.47 4.37
N GLU A 81 1.32 -5.08 3.90
CA GLU A 81 1.38 -4.09 2.81
C GLU A 81 0.82 -4.62 1.49
N ARG A 82 0.99 -5.92 1.22
CA ARG A 82 0.36 -6.57 0.06
C ARG A 82 -1.16 -6.51 0.16
N ILE A 83 -1.73 -6.64 1.35
CA ILE A 83 -3.19 -6.47 1.55
C ILE A 83 -3.57 -5.03 1.20
N GLY A 84 -2.85 -4.03 1.71
CA GLY A 84 -3.08 -2.62 1.34
C GLY A 84 -3.03 -2.39 -0.16
N LEU A 85 -2.00 -2.91 -0.85
CA LEU A 85 -1.89 -2.84 -2.30
C LEU A 85 -3.01 -3.56 -3.06
N LEU A 86 -3.46 -4.73 -2.57
CA LEU A 86 -4.58 -5.44 -3.17
C LEU A 86 -5.89 -4.67 -3.03
N VAL A 87 -6.11 -4.02 -1.88
CA VAL A 87 -7.28 -3.15 -1.66
C VAL A 87 -7.22 -1.95 -2.60
N ILE A 88 -6.06 -1.32 -2.77
CA ILE A 88 -5.86 -0.24 -3.75
C ILE A 88 -6.17 -0.73 -5.17
N ALA A 89 -5.60 -1.86 -5.57
CA ALA A 89 -5.80 -2.41 -6.91
C ALA A 89 -7.28 -2.76 -7.18
N ALA A 90 -7.98 -3.31 -6.19
CA ALA A 90 -9.41 -3.58 -6.28
C ALA A 90 -10.23 -2.29 -6.37
N GLY A 91 -9.86 -1.26 -5.61
CA GLY A 91 -10.45 0.08 -5.69
C GLY A 91 -10.32 0.68 -7.08
N LEU A 92 -9.10 0.72 -7.63
CA LEU A 92 -8.83 1.20 -8.98
C LEU A 92 -9.59 0.42 -10.06
N LEU A 93 -9.65 -0.91 -9.96
CA LEU A 93 -10.41 -1.73 -10.90
C LEU A 93 -11.90 -1.36 -10.88
N LEU A 94 -12.47 -1.21 -9.69
CA LEU A 94 -13.87 -0.85 -9.51
C LEU A 94 -14.16 0.55 -10.04
N GLU A 95 -13.25 1.49 -9.79
CA GLU A 95 -13.33 2.87 -10.26
C GLU A 95 -13.31 2.93 -11.79
N PHE A 96 -12.30 2.33 -12.45
CA PHE A 96 -12.23 2.29 -13.90
C PHE A 96 -13.40 1.56 -14.56
N ALA A 97 -13.92 0.51 -13.92
CA ALA A 97 -15.10 -0.19 -14.42
C ALA A 97 -16.37 0.68 -14.29
N GLY A 98 -16.52 1.40 -13.17
CA GLY A 98 -17.58 2.36 -12.95
C GLY A 98 -17.53 3.49 -13.98
N ASP A 99 -16.36 4.08 -14.17
CA ASP A 99 -16.06 5.12 -15.15
C ASP A 99 -16.41 4.69 -16.59
N ALA A 100 -15.98 3.50 -17.00
CA ALA A 100 -16.28 2.98 -18.33
C ALA A 100 -17.77 2.72 -18.53
N ALA A 101 -18.44 2.20 -17.49
CA ALA A 101 -19.88 1.97 -17.51
C ALA A 101 -20.66 3.30 -17.57
N ASP A 102 -20.23 4.29 -16.81
CA ASP A 102 -20.83 5.62 -16.75
C ASP A 102 -20.71 6.37 -18.09
N MET A 103 -19.51 6.41 -18.67
CA MET A 103 -19.30 6.98 -20.03
C MET A 103 -20.17 6.26 -21.06
N TRP A 104 -20.26 4.93 -20.98
CA TRP A 104 -21.10 4.16 -21.87
C TRP A 104 -22.57 4.54 -21.72
N THR A 105 -23.10 4.63 -20.50
CA THR A 105 -24.50 5.00 -20.28
C THR A 105 -24.81 6.43 -20.70
N HIS A 106 -23.94 7.39 -20.43
CA HIS A 106 -24.09 8.76 -20.90
C HIS A 106 -24.06 8.85 -22.44
N SER A 107 -23.24 8.04 -23.11
CA SER A 107 -23.23 7.97 -24.59
C SER A 107 -24.56 7.50 -25.19
N GLN A 108 -25.38 6.81 -24.40
CA GLN A 108 -26.71 6.33 -24.81
C GLN A 108 -27.85 7.26 -24.34
N GLY A 109 -27.53 8.41 -23.73
CA GLY A 109 -28.54 9.34 -23.19
C GLY A 109 -29.20 8.87 -21.90
N TYR A 110 -28.59 7.91 -21.17
CA TYR A 110 -29.08 7.47 -19.87
C TYR A 110 -28.23 8.11 -18.75
N GLU A 111 -28.77 9.11 -18.05
CA GLU A 111 -28.22 9.58 -16.77
C GLU A 111 -28.79 8.70 -15.64
N LYS A 112 -27.99 7.80 -15.07
CA LYS A 112 -28.37 7.04 -13.85
C LYS A 112 -27.29 7.20 -12.79
N ASP A 113 -27.71 7.59 -11.58
CA ASP A 113 -26.85 7.73 -10.40
C ASP A 113 -26.07 6.45 -10.03
N LEU A 114 -26.58 5.29 -10.45
CA LEU A 114 -26.06 3.97 -10.09
C LEU A 114 -24.61 3.70 -10.55
N TYR A 115 -24.09 4.44 -11.54
CA TYR A 115 -22.73 4.24 -12.05
C TYR A 115 -21.69 5.08 -11.33
N HIS A 116 -22.05 6.30 -10.90
CA HIS A 116 -21.25 7.11 -9.99
C HIS A 116 -20.95 6.39 -8.67
N ASP A 117 -21.90 5.58 -8.18
CA ASP A 117 -21.73 4.74 -7.00
C ASP A 117 -20.52 3.79 -7.10
N PHE A 118 -20.25 3.23 -8.28
CA PHE A 118 -19.09 2.35 -8.50
C PHE A 118 -17.79 3.14 -8.46
N VAL A 119 -17.77 4.33 -9.07
CA VAL A 119 -16.62 5.25 -9.07
C VAL A 119 -16.30 5.69 -7.64
N TYR A 120 -17.30 6.13 -6.87
CA TYR A 120 -17.12 6.53 -5.47
C TYR A 120 -16.66 5.40 -4.56
N ARG A 121 -17.22 4.20 -4.72
CA ARG A 121 -16.77 3.02 -3.94
C ARG A 121 -15.35 2.61 -4.31
N GLY A 122 -15.00 2.68 -5.60
CA GLY A 122 -13.65 2.42 -6.08
C GLY A 122 -12.63 3.38 -5.46
N ALA A 123 -12.91 4.69 -5.53
CA ALA A 123 -12.08 5.71 -4.91
C ALA A 123 -11.96 5.55 -3.38
N ALA A 124 -13.06 5.24 -2.69
CA ALA A 124 -13.04 5.00 -1.24
C ALA A 124 -12.15 3.80 -0.87
N LEU A 125 -12.19 2.71 -1.64
CA LEU A 125 -11.29 1.56 -1.46
C LEU A 125 -9.83 1.94 -1.75
N THR A 126 -9.58 2.74 -2.80
CA THR A 126 -8.23 3.25 -3.13
C THR A 126 -7.65 4.06 -1.96
N VAL A 127 -8.43 4.97 -1.37
CA VAL A 127 -8.02 5.75 -0.20
C VAL A 127 -7.81 4.85 1.02
N LEU A 128 -8.74 3.93 1.30
CA LEU A 128 -8.62 3.01 2.43
C LEU A 128 -7.35 2.16 2.33
N GLY A 129 -7.08 1.58 1.16
CA GLY A 129 -5.89 0.77 0.92
C GLY A 129 -4.59 1.58 1.07
N TYR A 130 -4.60 2.86 0.67
CA TYR A 130 -3.48 3.78 0.91
C TYR A 130 -3.27 4.05 2.40
N LEU A 131 -4.33 4.38 3.14
CA LEU A 131 -4.27 4.61 4.58
C LEU A 131 -3.79 3.37 5.34
N LEU A 132 -4.22 2.17 4.94
CA LEU A 132 -3.71 0.92 5.50
C LEU A 132 -2.20 0.75 5.24
N LEU A 133 -1.76 1.03 4.03
CA LEU A 133 -0.35 0.95 3.63
C LEU A 133 0.52 1.96 4.39
N GLU A 134 0.01 3.16 4.66
CA GLU A 134 0.64 4.16 5.52
C GLU A 134 0.69 3.71 6.98
N LEU A 135 -0.42 3.18 7.52
CA LEU A 135 -0.51 2.65 8.87
C LEU A 135 0.51 1.51 9.11
N PHE A 136 0.67 0.60 8.15
CA PHE A 136 1.64 -0.50 8.26
C PHE A 136 3.09 -0.01 8.23
N GLN A 137 3.39 1.00 7.43
CA GLN A 137 4.72 1.63 7.42
C GLN A 137 5.01 2.34 8.74
N LEU A 138 4.03 3.08 9.27
CA LEU A 138 4.14 3.73 10.57
C LEU A 138 4.38 2.70 11.68
N TYR A 139 3.59 1.63 11.73
CA TYR A 139 3.76 0.56 12.71
C TYR A 139 5.17 -0.06 12.64
N ARG A 140 5.69 -0.33 11.44
CA ARG A 140 7.05 -0.84 11.27
C ARG A 140 8.11 0.14 11.76
N SER A 141 7.96 1.43 11.45
CA SER A 141 8.92 2.47 11.85
C SER A 141 8.90 2.78 13.35
N GLY A 142 7.78 2.46 14.01
CA GLY A 142 7.55 2.72 15.43
C GLY A 142 7.89 1.54 16.36
N VAL A 143 8.20 0.36 15.83
CA VAL A 143 8.75 -0.75 16.63
C VAL A 143 10.23 -0.46 16.88
N PRO A 144 10.65 -0.12 18.12
CA PRO A 144 12.07 -0.11 18.44
C PRO A 144 12.61 -1.50 18.14
N GLU A 145 13.84 -1.58 17.66
CA GLU A 145 14.62 -2.82 17.53
C GLU A 145 14.82 -3.44 18.92
N ALA A 146 13.75 -4.01 19.48
CA ALA A 146 13.78 -4.70 20.74
C ALA A 146 14.45 -6.05 20.47
N THR A 147 15.57 -6.23 21.15
CA THR A 147 16.38 -7.44 21.26
C THR A 147 17.18 -7.83 20.02
N ALA A 148 18.17 -7.01 19.65
CA ALA A 148 19.50 -7.61 19.62
C ALA A 148 19.73 -8.13 21.04
N ALA A 149 19.54 -9.44 21.25
CA ALA A 149 19.90 -10.07 22.51
C ALA A 149 21.33 -9.63 22.83
N PRO A 150 21.65 -9.22 24.07
CA PRO A 150 23.05 -9.04 24.43
C PRO A 150 23.77 -10.32 24.01
N ALA A 151 24.86 -10.16 23.26
CA ALA A 151 25.75 -11.24 22.93
C ALA A 151 25.94 -12.06 24.21
N ALA A 152 25.72 -13.37 24.13
CA ALA A 152 26.14 -14.25 25.20
C ALA A 152 27.62 -13.94 25.44
N ASP A 153 27.93 -13.37 26.60
CA ASP A 153 29.29 -13.37 27.13
C ASP A 153 29.65 -14.85 27.30
N ASP A 154 30.37 -15.40 26.32
CA ASP A 154 31.04 -16.70 26.39
C ASP A 154 32.27 -16.67 27.32
N ASP A 155 32.41 -15.64 28.16
CA ASP A 155 33.52 -15.48 29.12
C ASP A 155 33.17 -16.07 30.49
N ALA A 156 32.79 -17.36 30.52
CA ALA A 156 32.77 -18.16 31.75
C ALA A 156 33.70 -19.37 31.64
N ALA A 157 34.99 -19.06 31.81
CA ALA A 157 35.99 -19.86 32.51
C ALA A 157 36.33 -21.25 31.93
N ASP A 158 37.21 -21.25 30.92
CA ASP A 158 38.34 -22.18 30.88
C ASP A 158 39.37 -21.70 31.92
N ASP A 159 39.35 -22.26 33.13
CA ASP A 159 40.50 -22.30 34.04
C ASP A 159 40.23 -23.31 35.16
N ASP A 160 40.51 -24.59 34.88
CA ASP A 160 41.05 -25.52 35.88
C ASP A 160 41.60 -26.77 35.18
N ALA A 161 42.78 -26.60 34.60
CA ALA A 161 43.67 -27.69 34.25
C ALA A 161 44.81 -27.78 35.28
N ALA A 162 45.06 -29.01 35.75
CA ALA A 162 46.31 -29.56 36.29
C ALA A 162 46.47 -29.73 37.81
N ALA A 163 46.06 -30.91 38.29
CA ALA A 163 46.89 -31.80 39.14
C ALA A 163 46.35 -33.23 38.91
N GLY A 164 47.02 -34.14 38.21
CA GLY A 164 48.26 -34.81 38.59
C GLY A 164 47.96 -36.32 38.75
N PRO A 165 48.83 -37.25 38.28
CA PRO A 165 48.49 -38.67 38.19
C PRO A 165 48.83 -39.42 39.50
N GLU A 166 47.85 -40.08 40.12
CA GLU A 166 48.14 -41.12 41.12
C GLU A 166 47.73 -42.51 40.62
N GLN A 167 48.77 -43.31 40.47
CA GLN A 167 48.77 -44.76 40.35
C GLN A 167 48.04 -45.38 41.54
N ILE A 168 47.06 -46.27 41.31
CA ILE A 168 46.77 -47.34 42.27
C ILE A 168 46.63 -48.66 41.51
N ALA A 169 47.40 -49.61 42.01
CA ALA A 169 47.68 -50.93 41.49
C ALA A 169 46.45 -51.86 41.45
N GLY A 170 46.47 -52.73 40.44
CA GLY A 170 46.42 -54.19 40.61
C GLY A 170 45.22 -54.80 41.31
N ARG A 171 44.40 -55.53 40.52
CA ARG A 171 43.96 -56.86 40.95
C ARG A 171 43.58 -57.74 39.76
N SER A 172 44.46 -58.69 39.49
CA SER A 172 44.19 -59.93 38.79
C SER A 172 43.37 -60.85 39.69
N THR A 173 42.34 -61.50 39.16
CA THR A 173 41.97 -62.86 39.57
C THR A 173 41.39 -63.62 38.37
N PRO A 174 41.89 -64.84 38.09
CA PRO A 174 41.31 -65.78 37.16
C PRO A 174 40.27 -66.68 37.87
N GLY A 175 39.32 -67.19 37.09
CA GLY A 175 38.33 -68.19 37.47
C GLY A 175 37.43 -68.51 36.30
#